data_AF-A0A363TND7-F1
#
_entry.id   AF-A0A363TND7-F1
#
_cell.length_a   1.000
_cell.length_b   1.000
_cell.length_c   1.000
_cell.angle_alpha   90.00
_cell.angle_beta   90.00
_cell.angle_gamma   90.00
#
_symmetry.space_group_name_H-M   'P 1'
#
loop_
_entity.id
_entity.type
_entity.pdbx_description
1 polymer ?
#
loop_
_entity_poly.entity_id
_entity_poly.type
_entity_poly.pdbx_seq_one_letter_code
_entity_poly.pdbx_strand_id
1 'polypeptide(L)'
;MHPDHSNGLVGDAGEVHFPVAELRVHEDEVAHWHDDGRMAQATERQRVRYFEGARRQLAPYRDRLRTFRKGEVFPGVTAVPIPGHTPGHTAFRVESGGEGLLIWGDTVHVPEIQVARPDVTMEFDSDPAAAAATRRRIFDMAVADRLLVGGMHIHFPGFARMARRGDGYVLVPDAWSFEI
;
A
#
# COMPACT_ATOMS: atom_id res chain seq x y z
N MET A 1 0.73 5.32 5.59
CA MET A 1 1.93 5.17 6.44
C MET A 1 1.54 4.41 7.70
N HIS A 2 0.88 3.26 7.53
CA HIS A 2 0.56 2.41 8.66
C HIS A 2 1.85 1.83 9.29
N PRO A 3 1.82 1.45 10.58
CA PRO A 3 3.02 1.15 11.34
C PRO A 3 3.77 -0.07 10.79
N ASP A 4 3.05 -1.07 10.33
CA ASP A 4 3.56 -2.30 9.71
C ASP A 4 4.22 -2.09 8.34
N HIS A 5 4.05 -0.93 7.72
CA HIS A 5 4.72 -0.55 6.47
C HIS A 5 5.88 0.42 6.68
N SER A 6 5.79 1.26 7.71
CA SER A 6 6.71 2.39 7.91
C SER A 6 7.68 2.21 9.08
N ASN A 7 7.38 1.36 10.07
CA ASN A 7 8.24 1.20 11.24
C ASN A 7 9.58 0.52 10.93
N GLY A 8 9.75 -0.04 9.74
CA GLY A 8 11.04 -0.53 9.28
C GLY A 8 12.03 0.58 8.89
N LEU A 9 11.61 1.85 8.82
CA LEU A 9 12.48 2.95 8.39
C LEU A 9 13.47 3.41 9.47
N VAL A 10 13.04 3.39 10.73
CA VAL A 10 13.78 3.84 11.91
C VAL A 10 13.53 2.85 13.05
N GLY A 11 14.61 2.30 13.59
CA GLY A 11 14.54 1.35 14.70
C GLY A 11 14.26 2.02 16.06
N ASP A 12 14.10 1.21 17.10
CA ASP A 12 13.60 1.67 18.39
C ASP A 12 14.58 2.61 19.12
N ALA A 13 15.88 2.52 18.85
CA ALA A 13 16.89 3.43 19.38
C ALA A 13 17.13 4.66 18.49
N GLY A 14 16.35 4.83 17.42
CA GLY A 14 16.47 5.96 16.48
C GLY A 14 17.43 5.71 15.32
N GLU A 15 17.92 4.48 15.16
CA GLU A 15 18.78 4.09 14.05
C GLU A 15 18.07 4.24 12.70
N VAL A 16 18.70 4.91 11.75
CA VAL A 16 18.17 5.09 10.39
C VAL A 16 18.57 3.87 9.57
N HIS A 17 17.64 2.96 9.29
CA HIS A 17 17.95 1.69 8.62
C HIS A 17 18.35 1.85 7.15
N PHE A 18 17.89 2.91 6.48
CA PHE A 18 18.20 3.19 5.08
C PHE A 18 18.92 4.53 4.93
N PRO A 19 20.15 4.68 5.46
CA PRO A 19 20.78 5.97 5.69
C PRO A 19 21.16 6.72 4.41
N VAL A 20 21.07 6.11 3.23
CA VAL A 20 21.33 6.73 1.92
C VAL A 20 20.08 6.83 1.02
N ALA A 21 18.94 6.29 1.44
CA ALA A 21 17.74 6.24 0.59
C ALA A 21 17.04 7.60 0.48
N GLU A 22 16.43 7.84 -0.68
CA GLU A 22 15.36 8.83 -0.87
C GLU A 22 14.02 8.16 -0.55
N LEU A 23 13.17 8.82 0.24
CA LEU A 23 11.81 8.36 0.49
C LEU A 23 10.85 9.06 -0.47
N ARG A 24 10.05 8.27 -1.19
CA ARG A 24 8.93 8.77 -1.99
C ARG A 24 7.62 8.42 -1.32
N VAL A 25 6.81 9.43 -1.01
CA VAL A 25 5.53 9.26 -0.30
C VAL A 25 4.46 10.12 -0.96
N HIS A 26 3.24 9.61 -1.08
CA HIS A 26 2.14 10.41 -1.62
C HIS A 26 1.91 11.63 -0.73
N GLU A 27 1.66 12.80 -1.33
CA GLU A 27 1.51 14.04 -0.55
C GLU A 27 0.36 13.97 0.48
N ASP A 28 -0.76 13.35 0.11
CA ASP A 28 -1.91 13.19 1.00
C ASP A 28 -1.62 12.25 2.19
N GLU A 29 -0.66 11.33 2.07
CA GLU A 29 -0.19 10.57 3.23
C GLU A 29 0.55 11.51 4.19
N VAL A 30 1.51 12.28 3.68
CA VAL A 30 2.30 13.20 4.50
C VAL A 30 1.37 14.21 5.20
N ALA A 31 0.44 14.79 4.44
CA ALA A 31 -0.55 15.74 4.94
C ALA A 31 -1.45 15.10 6.02
N HIS A 32 -1.96 13.89 5.80
CA HIS A 32 -2.83 13.21 6.75
C HIS A 32 -2.11 12.93 8.09
N TRP A 33 -0.93 12.32 8.05
CA TRP A 33 -0.23 11.90 9.28
C TRP A 33 0.44 13.06 10.04
N HIS A 34 0.62 14.21 9.38
CA HIS A 34 1.12 15.44 10.01
C HIS A 34 0.02 16.43 10.39
N ASP A 35 -1.25 16.05 10.26
CA ASP A 35 -2.36 16.90 10.69
C ASP A 35 -2.57 16.82 12.21
N ASP A 36 -2.25 17.91 12.91
CA ASP A 36 -2.42 18.02 14.36
C ASP A 36 -3.89 18.00 14.80
N GLY A 37 -4.79 18.55 13.99
CA GLY A 37 -6.23 18.56 14.29
C GLY A 37 -6.84 17.17 14.22
N ARG A 38 -6.43 16.35 13.23
CA ARG A 38 -6.81 14.93 13.15
C ARG A 38 -6.18 14.11 14.28
N MET A 39 -4.90 14.34 14.58
CA MET A 39 -4.22 13.66 15.67
C MET A 39 -4.88 13.94 17.03
N ALA A 40 -5.36 15.17 17.26
CA ALA A 40 -6.05 15.55 18.50
C ALA A 40 -7.41 14.86 18.69
N GLN A 41 -8.04 14.40 17.61
CA GLN A 41 -9.33 13.68 17.63
C GLN A 41 -9.15 12.15 17.66
N ALA A 42 -7.94 11.67 17.46
CA ALA A 42 -7.63 10.25 17.40
C ALA A 42 -7.70 9.60 18.79
N THR A 43 -8.02 8.30 18.83
CA THR A 43 -7.84 7.51 20.06
C THR A 43 -6.37 7.49 20.47
N GLU A 44 -6.08 7.22 21.74
CA GLU A 44 -4.68 7.15 22.22
C GLU A 44 -3.84 6.16 21.41
N ARG A 45 -4.42 5.01 21.06
CA ARG A 45 -3.77 4.01 20.21
C ARG A 45 -3.44 4.57 18.83
N GLN A 46 -4.38 5.27 18.19
CA GLN A 46 -4.18 5.86 16.87
C GLN A 46 -3.14 6.99 16.92
N ARG A 47 -3.25 7.87 17.91
CA ARG A 47 -2.32 8.97 18.17
C ARG A 47 -0.88 8.47 18.26
N VAL A 48 -0.62 7.49 19.13
CA VAL A 48 0.73 6.95 19.37
C VAL A 48 1.21 6.10 18.19
N ARG A 49 0.44 5.09 17.78
CA ARG A 49 0.94 4.10 16.82
C ARG A 49 1.00 4.64 15.40
N TYR A 50 0.06 5.49 15.01
CA TYR A 50 -0.10 5.92 13.62
C TYR A 50 0.44 7.34 13.39
N PHE A 51 -0.09 8.35 14.10
CA PHE A 51 0.32 9.74 13.87
C PHE A 51 1.76 10.00 14.35
N GLU A 52 2.05 9.77 15.63
CA GLU A 52 3.40 9.95 16.18
C GLU A 52 4.39 8.98 15.55
N GLY A 53 3.98 7.73 15.34
CA GLY A 53 4.73 6.71 14.61
C GLY A 53 5.18 7.21 13.23
N ALA A 54 4.25 7.59 12.35
CA ALA A 54 4.58 8.07 11.01
C ALA A 54 5.49 9.31 11.03
N ARG A 55 5.26 10.27 11.94
CA ARG A 55 6.11 11.47 12.11
C ARG A 55 7.53 11.10 12.51
N ARG A 56 7.68 10.17 13.46
CA ARG A 56 8.99 9.65 13.90
C ARG A 56 9.71 8.93 12.77
N GLN A 57 9.01 8.10 12.01
CA GLN A 57 9.59 7.32 10.91
C GLN A 57 10.05 8.21 9.74
N LEU A 58 9.34 9.32 9.47
CA LEU A 58 9.70 10.26 8.39
C LEU A 58 10.74 11.31 8.82
N ALA A 59 10.86 11.62 10.11
CA ALA A 59 11.69 12.73 10.58
C ALA A 59 13.17 12.66 10.15
N PRO A 60 13.87 11.51 10.24
CA PRO A 60 15.28 11.42 9.79
C PRO A 60 15.48 11.54 8.27
N TYR A 61 14.40 11.44 7.50
CA TYR A 61 14.43 11.46 6.05
C TYR A 61 13.96 12.78 5.45
N ARG A 62 13.61 13.81 6.25
CA ARG A 62 13.01 15.07 5.76
C ARG A 62 13.74 15.68 4.57
N ASP A 63 15.07 15.78 4.61
CA ASP A 63 15.87 16.38 3.53
C ASP A 63 15.84 15.56 2.22
N ARG A 64 15.46 14.29 2.33
CA ARG A 64 15.40 13.28 1.26
C ARG A 64 14.00 12.69 1.09
N LEU A 65 12.99 13.38 1.62
CA LEU A 65 11.60 13.07 1.36
C LEU A 65 11.18 13.80 0.09
N ARG A 66 10.64 13.08 -0.87
CA ARG A 66 10.04 13.64 -2.09
C ARG A 66 8.59 13.20 -2.16
N THR A 67 7.69 14.16 -2.29
CA THR A 67 6.27 13.87 -2.43
C THR A 67 5.89 13.68 -3.89
N PHE A 68 4.84 12.89 -4.12
CA PHE A 68 4.23 12.73 -5.44
C PHE A 68 2.70 12.70 -5.32
N ARG A 69 2.03 12.85 -6.47
CA ARG A 69 0.57 12.66 -6.61
C ARG A 69 0.22 11.43 -7.44
N LYS A 70 0.87 11.26 -8.59
CA LYS A 70 0.68 10.13 -9.53
C LYS A 70 1.81 10.13 -10.57
N GLY A 71 1.89 9.05 -11.34
CA GLY A 71 2.83 8.96 -12.46
C GLY A 71 4.16 8.31 -12.07
N GLU A 72 5.16 8.42 -12.94
CA GLU A 72 6.46 7.77 -12.72
C GLU A 72 7.18 8.39 -11.50
N VAL A 73 7.54 7.55 -10.53
CA VAL A 73 8.25 7.93 -9.31
C VAL A 73 9.68 7.44 -9.30
N PHE A 74 9.99 6.37 -10.00
CA PHE A 74 11.35 5.90 -10.31
C PHE A 74 11.34 5.31 -11.72
N PRO A 75 12.49 5.17 -12.41
CA PRO A 75 12.53 4.53 -13.72
C PRO A 75 11.84 3.16 -13.70
N GLY A 76 10.79 3.02 -14.51
CA GLY A 76 10.01 1.78 -14.59
C GLY A 76 9.03 1.54 -13.42
N VAL A 77 8.84 2.51 -12.53
CA VAL A 77 7.92 2.43 -11.39
C VAL A 77 6.93 3.59 -11.41
N THR A 78 5.67 3.27 -11.67
CA THR A 78 4.56 4.23 -11.73
C THR A 78 3.70 4.15 -10.47
N ALA A 79 3.49 5.28 -9.81
CA ALA A 79 2.54 5.43 -8.72
C ALA A 79 1.10 5.48 -9.26
N VAL A 80 0.27 4.56 -8.76
CA VAL A 80 -1.15 4.42 -9.05
C VAL A 80 -1.93 4.75 -7.76
N PRO A 81 -2.52 5.95 -7.64
CA PRO A 81 -3.28 6.32 -6.45
C PRO A 81 -4.47 5.38 -6.25
N ILE A 82 -4.61 4.90 -5.02
CA ILE A 82 -5.64 3.95 -4.57
C ILE A 82 -6.21 4.38 -3.21
N PRO A 83 -6.75 5.62 -3.11
CA PRO A 83 -7.22 6.17 -1.86
C PRO A 83 -8.39 5.35 -1.30
N GLY A 84 -8.51 5.39 0.02
CA GLY A 84 -9.60 4.75 0.76
C GLY A 84 -9.09 4.12 2.05
N HIS A 85 -8.14 3.19 1.95
CA HIS A 85 -7.49 2.62 3.12
C HIS A 85 -6.83 3.72 3.97
N THR A 86 -6.01 4.54 3.30
CA THR A 86 -5.53 5.83 3.78
C THR A 86 -5.69 6.87 2.66
N PRO A 87 -5.70 8.18 2.96
CA PRO A 87 -6.00 9.21 1.94
C PRO A 87 -5.04 9.24 0.75
N GLY A 88 -3.75 8.95 0.95
CA GLY A 88 -2.75 8.87 -0.11
C GLY A 88 -2.26 7.45 -0.38
N HIS A 89 -3.07 6.44 -0.03
CA HIS A 89 -2.73 5.04 -0.29
C HIS A 89 -2.42 4.85 -1.79
N THR A 90 -1.31 4.19 -2.09
CA THR A 90 -0.72 4.15 -3.44
C THR A 90 -0.26 2.73 -3.76
N ALA A 91 -0.65 2.22 -4.93
CA ALA A 91 -0.07 1.05 -5.54
C ALA A 91 1.10 1.48 -6.43
N PHE A 92 2.08 0.60 -6.59
CA PHE A 92 3.19 0.81 -7.51
C PHE A 92 3.14 -0.24 -8.61
N ARG A 93 3.02 0.24 -9.85
CA ARG A 93 3.14 -0.59 -11.05
C ARG A 93 4.59 -0.56 -11.50
N VAL A 94 5.24 -1.71 -11.46
CA VAL A 94 6.61 -1.93 -11.92
C VAL A 94 6.56 -2.62 -13.27
N GLU A 95 7.23 -2.08 -14.28
CA GLU A 95 7.21 -2.61 -15.64
C GLU A 95 8.63 -2.78 -16.17
N SER A 96 8.92 -3.95 -16.76
CA SER A 96 10.20 -4.25 -17.38
C SER A 96 10.03 -5.36 -18.42
N GLY A 97 10.68 -5.23 -19.58
CA GLY A 97 10.69 -6.31 -20.59
C GLY A 97 9.32 -6.73 -21.14
N GLY A 98 8.29 -5.88 -21.01
CA GLY A 98 6.91 -6.21 -21.39
C GLY A 98 6.11 -6.95 -20.31
N GLU A 99 6.70 -7.19 -19.14
CA GLU A 99 6.04 -7.75 -17.96
C GLU A 99 5.71 -6.65 -16.95
N GLY A 100 4.69 -6.90 -16.12
CA GLY A 100 4.19 -5.94 -15.12
C GLY A 100 3.86 -6.59 -13.78
N LEU A 101 4.31 -5.93 -12.70
CA LEU A 101 3.99 -6.23 -11.31
C LEU A 101 3.21 -5.06 -10.69
N LEU A 102 2.09 -5.34 -10.05
CA LEU A 102 1.31 -4.37 -9.29
C LEU A 102 1.47 -4.63 -7.80
N ILE A 103 2.29 -3.83 -7.13
CA ILE A 103 2.45 -3.84 -5.67
C ILE A 103 1.34 -2.98 -5.08
N TRP A 104 0.30 -3.58 -4.53
CA TRP A 104 -0.97 -2.89 -4.27
C TRP A 104 -1.22 -2.45 -2.82
N GLY A 105 -0.20 -2.55 -1.96
CA GLY A 105 -0.31 -2.22 -0.53
C GLY A 105 -1.43 -2.99 0.17
N ASP A 106 -2.23 -2.26 0.95
CA ASP A 106 -3.31 -2.76 1.80
C ASP A 106 -4.67 -2.79 1.08
N THR A 107 -4.62 -3.03 -0.24
CA THR A 107 -5.83 -3.24 -1.03
C THR A 107 -6.64 -4.43 -0.50
N VAL A 108 -5.97 -5.43 0.09
CA VAL A 108 -6.57 -6.64 0.68
C VAL A 108 -5.90 -6.95 2.02
N HIS A 109 -6.68 -7.34 3.02
CA HIS A 109 -6.25 -7.78 4.35
C HIS A 109 -6.68 -9.22 4.66
N VAL A 110 -7.89 -9.60 4.21
CA VAL A 110 -8.45 -10.95 4.40
C VAL A 110 -8.79 -11.53 3.03
N PRO A 111 -7.82 -12.17 2.34
CA PRO A 111 -7.99 -12.57 0.94
C PRO A 111 -9.15 -13.55 0.73
N GLU A 112 -9.45 -14.41 1.70
CA GLU A 112 -10.55 -15.39 1.66
C GLU A 112 -11.93 -14.72 1.50
N ILE A 113 -12.04 -13.47 1.95
CA ILE A 113 -13.30 -12.72 1.93
C ILE A 113 -13.24 -11.64 0.86
N GLN A 114 -12.25 -10.75 0.94
CA GLN A 114 -12.25 -9.50 0.18
C GLN A 114 -12.00 -9.69 -1.32
N VAL A 115 -11.42 -10.82 -1.73
CA VAL A 115 -11.23 -11.14 -3.14
C VAL A 115 -12.56 -11.56 -3.79
N ALA A 116 -13.31 -12.44 -3.14
CA ALA A 116 -14.63 -12.86 -3.62
C ALA A 116 -15.68 -11.76 -3.42
N ARG A 117 -15.52 -10.93 -2.37
CA ARG A 117 -16.44 -9.87 -1.96
C ARG A 117 -15.68 -8.54 -1.77
N PRO A 118 -15.32 -7.85 -2.86
CA PRO A 118 -14.53 -6.63 -2.80
C PRO A 118 -15.23 -5.44 -2.12
N ASP A 119 -16.55 -5.54 -1.86
CA ASP A 119 -17.31 -4.63 -1.00
C ASP A 119 -16.95 -4.71 0.48
N VAL A 120 -16.39 -5.82 0.97
CA VAL A 120 -16.16 -6.01 2.41
C VAL A 120 -14.96 -5.19 2.88
N THR A 121 -15.20 -4.13 3.66
CA THR A 121 -14.16 -3.20 4.10
C THR A 121 -13.46 -3.67 5.38
N MET A 122 -12.42 -2.94 5.81
CA MET A 122 -11.76 -3.12 7.09
C MET A 122 -12.03 -1.94 8.02
N GLU A 123 -12.02 -2.18 9.33
CA GLU A 123 -12.09 -1.12 10.34
C GLU A 123 -10.94 -0.10 10.21
N PHE A 124 -9.81 -0.52 9.62
CA PHE A 124 -8.65 0.33 9.37
C PHE A 124 -8.77 1.20 8.11
N ASP A 125 -9.85 1.07 7.33
CA ASP A 125 -10.07 1.93 6.16
C ASP A 125 -10.53 3.33 6.61
N SER A 126 -9.79 4.36 6.21
CA SER A 126 -10.12 5.77 6.51
C SER A 126 -11.40 6.21 5.81
N ASP A 127 -11.64 5.72 4.60
CA ASP A 127 -12.87 5.83 3.83
C ASP A 127 -13.24 4.45 3.29
N PRO A 128 -14.12 3.70 3.99
CA PRO A 128 -14.52 2.36 3.59
C PRO A 128 -15.14 2.29 2.18
N ALA A 129 -15.92 3.30 1.79
CA ALA A 129 -16.58 3.32 0.49
C ALA A 129 -15.56 3.53 -0.63
N ALA A 130 -14.62 4.46 -0.45
CA ALA A 130 -13.52 4.67 -1.38
C ALA A 130 -12.60 3.45 -1.45
N ALA A 131 -12.30 2.80 -0.31
CA ALA A 131 -11.47 1.60 -0.26
C ALA A 131 -12.08 0.45 -1.08
N ALA A 132 -13.38 0.19 -0.92
CA ALA A 132 -14.10 -0.82 -1.69
C ALA A 132 -14.17 -0.48 -3.20
N ALA A 133 -14.40 0.78 -3.56
CA ALA A 133 -14.43 1.23 -4.95
C ALA A 133 -13.04 1.09 -5.62
N THR A 134 -12.01 1.54 -4.92
CA THR A 134 -10.62 1.43 -5.35
C THR A 134 -10.19 -0.03 -5.51
N ARG A 135 -10.54 -0.91 -4.55
CA ARG A 135 -10.21 -2.33 -4.62
C ARG A 135 -10.78 -2.98 -5.87
N ARG A 136 -12.06 -2.73 -6.19
CA ARG A 136 -12.67 -3.24 -7.43
C ARG A 136 -11.90 -2.78 -8.67
N ARG A 137 -11.59 -1.49 -8.77
CA ARG A 137 -10.83 -0.92 -9.88
C ARG A 137 -9.45 -1.58 -10.03
N ILE A 138 -8.77 -1.85 -8.91
CA ILE A 138 -7.46 -2.50 -8.91
C ILE A 138 -7.55 -3.97 -9.31
N PHE A 139 -8.58 -4.69 -8.86
CA PHE A 139 -8.82 -6.05 -9.30
C PHE A 139 -9.15 -6.12 -10.80
N ASP A 140 -9.99 -5.23 -11.29
CA ASP A 140 -10.29 -5.12 -12.73
C ASP A 140 -9.02 -4.85 -13.55
N MET A 141 -8.16 -3.94 -13.10
CA MET A 141 -6.87 -3.65 -13.74
C MET A 141 -5.96 -4.89 -13.74
N ALA A 142 -5.78 -5.55 -12.59
CA ALA A 142 -4.93 -6.73 -12.48
C ALA A 142 -5.38 -7.87 -13.40
N VAL A 143 -6.70 -8.08 -13.54
CA VAL A 143 -7.26 -9.08 -14.45
C VAL A 143 -7.09 -8.67 -15.91
N ALA A 144 -7.46 -7.44 -16.27
CA ALA A 144 -7.44 -6.97 -17.66
C ALA A 144 -6.02 -6.98 -18.24
N ASP A 145 -5.06 -6.51 -17.45
CA ASP A 145 -3.66 -6.37 -17.85
C ASP A 145 -2.84 -7.64 -17.54
N ARG A 146 -3.48 -8.67 -16.94
CA ARG A 146 -2.86 -9.95 -16.53
C ARG A 146 -1.62 -9.76 -15.64
N LEU A 147 -1.65 -8.76 -14.77
CA LEU A 147 -0.51 -8.38 -13.92
C LEU A 147 -0.23 -9.47 -12.87
N LEU A 148 1.06 -9.66 -12.55
CA LEU A 148 1.42 -10.23 -11.26
C LEU A 148 1.07 -9.19 -10.19
N VAL A 149 0.45 -9.60 -9.09
CA VAL A 149 0.17 -8.72 -7.95
C VAL A 149 1.08 -9.08 -6.78
N GLY A 150 1.56 -8.05 -6.08
CA GLY A 150 2.29 -8.16 -4.81
C GLY A 150 1.47 -7.53 -3.69
N GLY A 151 1.03 -8.33 -2.71
CA GLY A 151 0.15 -7.88 -1.63
C GLY A 151 0.75 -8.03 -0.24
N MET A 152 0.63 -6.99 0.59
CA MET A 152 1.29 -6.96 1.90
C MET A 152 0.61 -7.89 2.94
N HIS A 153 -0.66 -8.20 2.72
CA HIS A 153 -1.45 -9.07 3.59
C HIS A 153 -2.16 -10.19 2.82
N ILE A 154 -1.56 -10.68 1.74
CA ILE A 154 -1.93 -11.98 1.17
C ILE A 154 -0.90 -13.03 1.60
N HIS A 155 -1.26 -14.31 1.51
CA HIS A 155 -0.39 -15.40 1.99
C HIS A 155 1.00 -15.36 1.36
N PHE A 156 2.03 -15.53 2.19
CA PHE A 156 3.41 -15.61 1.74
C PHE A 156 3.57 -16.70 0.64
N PRO A 157 4.26 -16.43 -0.48
CA PRO A 157 5.23 -15.35 -0.72
C PRO A 157 4.64 -13.97 -1.08
N GLY A 158 3.31 -13.81 -1.06
CA GLY A 158 2.69 -12.50 -1.29
C GLY A 158 2.48 -12.17 -2.76
N PHE A 159 2.70 -13.14 -3.66
CA PHE A 159 2.54 -12.98 -5.11
C PHE A 159 1.46 -13.89 -5.68
N ALA A 160 0.64 -13.33 -6.56
CA ALA A 160 -0.43 -14.05 -7.25
C ALA A 160 -0.81 -13.34 -8.55
N ARG A 161 -1.54 -14.03 -9.43
CA ARG A 161 -2.32 -13.39 -10.50
C ARG A 161 -3.78 -13.32 -10.09
N MET A 162 -4.56 -12.54 -10.81
CA MET A 162 -6.01 -12.44 -10.58
C MET A 162 -6.81 -12.93 -11.78
N ALA A 163 -7.95 -13.54 -11.51
CA ALA A 163 -8.94 -13.90 -12.53
C ALA A 163 -10.36 -13.57 -12.05
N ARG A 164 -11.30 -13.41 -13.00
CA ARG A 164 -12.74 -13.36 -12.66
C ARG A 164 -13.24 -14.74 -12.26
N ARG A 165 -14.15 -14.78 -11.28
CA ARG A 165 -14.86 -16.00 -10.88
C ARG A 165 -16.29 -15.65 -10.53
N GLY A 166 -17.23 -15.96 -11.43
CA GLY A 166 -18.60 -15.48 -11.34
C GLY A 166 -18.62 -13.95 -11.32
N ASP A 167 -19.35 -13.37 -10.36
CA ASP A 167 -19.44 -11.92 -10.16
C ASP A 167 -18.28 -11.34 -9.33
N GLY A 168 -17.37 -12.19 -8.85
CA GLY A 168 -16.22 -11.80 -8.03
C GLY A 168 -14.88 -12.11 -8.69
N TYR A 169 -13.86 -12.25 -7.85
CA TYR A 169 -12.50 -12.50 -8.26
C TYR A 169 -11.94 -13.73 -7.56
N VAL A 170 -10.80 -14.20 -8.04
CA VAL A 170 -9.99 -15.22 -7.38
C VAL A 170 -8.52 -14.83 -7.52
N LEU A 171 -7.75 -15.03 -6.44
CA LEU A 171 -6.30 -15.03 -6.50
C LEU A 171 -5.85 -16.41 -7.00
N VAL A 172 -5.02 -16.41 -8.02
CA VAL A 172 -4.32 -17.59 -8.53
C VAL A 172 -2.89 -17.46 -8.04
N PRO A 173 -2.52 -18.14 -6.93
CA PRO A 173 -1.16 -18.06 -6.40
C PRO A 173 -0.17 -18.44 -7.48
N ASP A 174 0.95 -17.73 -7.53
CA ASP A 174 2.03 -18.18 -8.39
C ASP A 174 2.60 -19.49 -7.83
N ALA A 175 2.92 -20.43 -8.71
CA ALA A 175 3.54 -21.66 -8.25
C ALA A 175 4.92 -21.32 -7.72
N TRP A 176 5.25 -21.75 -6.51
CA TRP A 176 6.61 -21.57 -6.00
C TRP A 176 7.56 -22.37 -6.89
N SER A 177 8.34 -21.65 -7.71
CA SER A 177 9.45 -22.20 -8.46
C SER A 177 10.75 -21.66 -7.87
N PHE A 178 11.72 -22.54 -7.72
CA PHE A 178 13.09 -22.13 -7.48
C PHE A 178 13.94 -22.90 -8.50
N GLU A 179 14.82 -22.19 -9.19
CA GLU A 179 15.83 -22.81 -10.04
C GLU A 179 17.05 -23.12 -9.16
N ILE A 180 17.53 -24.37 -9.21
CA ILE A 180 18.83 -24.80 -8.64
C ILE A 180 19.92 -24.53 -9.68
#